data_AF-A0A7R9EKF9-F1
#
_entry.id   AF-A0A7R9EKF9-F1
#
_cell.length_a   1.000
_cell.length_b   1.000
_cell.length_c   1.000
_cell.angle_alpha   90.00
_cell.angle_beta   90.00
_cell.angle_gamma   90.00
#
_symmetry.space_group_name_H-M   'P 1'
#
loop_
_entity.id
_entity.type
_entity.pdbx_description
1 polymer ?
#
loop_
_entity_poly.entity_id
_entity_poly.type
_entity_poly.pdbx_seq_one_letter_code
_entity_poly.pdbx_strand_id
1 'polypeptide(L)' 'MAVNLDECYELVLKLTLESGKLVKERIWGPKLVVEKSCEVDLVTETDQQIEQLLISSLQKQFPDHK' A
#
# COMPACT_ATOMS: atom_id res chain seq x y z
N MET A 1 -21.71 -13.88 3.11
CA MET A 1 -21.17 -14.08 4.47
C MET A 1 -21.08 -12.73 5.13
N ALA A 2 -21.36 -12.63 6.43
CA ALA A 2 -21.09 -11.39 7.16
C ALA A 2 -19.57 -11.20 7.22
N VAL A 3 -19.08 -10.01 6.87
CA VAL A 3 -17.65 -9.67 6.93
C VAL A 3 -17.25 -9.59 8.40
N ASN A 4 -16.17 -10.28 8.77
CA ASN A 4 -15.57 -10.15 10.09
C ASN A 4 -14.70 -8.88 10.12
N LEU A 5 -15.23 -7.81 10.72
CA LEU A 5 -14.56 -6.51 10.75
C LEU A 5 -13.28 -6.51 11.59
N ASP A 6 -13.19 -7.35 12.62
CA ASP A 6 -11.98 -7.45 13.45
C ASP A 6 -10.83 -8.04 12.63
N GLU A 7 -11.09 -9.08 11.83
CA GLU A 7 -10.11 -9.68 10.93
C GLU A 7 -9.64 -8.68 9.85
N CYS A 8 -10.56 -7.91 9.27
CA CYS A 8 -10.22 -6.84 8.33
C CYS A 8 -9.32 -5.78 8.99
N TYR A 9 -9.66 -5.36 10.21
CA TYR A 9 -8.90 -4.37 10.96
C TYR A 9 -7.49 -4.86 11.27
N GLU A 10 -7.35 -6.08 11.78
CA GLU A 10 -6.05 -6.67 12.11
C GLU A 10 -5.13 -6.76 10.88
N LEU A 11 -5.66 -7.20 9.73
CA LEU A 11 -4.89 -7.25 8.49
C LEU A 11 -4.45 -5.85 8.05
N VAL A 12 -5.38 -4.90 7.97
CA VAL A 12 -5.10 -3.54 7.49
C VAL A 12 -4.12 -2.82 8.42
N LEU A 13 -4.24 -3.00 9.74
CA LEU A 13 -3.30 -2.45 10.71
C LEU A 13 -1.88 -2.98 10.47
N LYS A 14 -1.73 -4.28 10.29
CA LYS A 14 -0.43 -4.91 9.97
C LYS A 14 0.17 -4.34 8.69
N LEU A 15 -0.61 -4.32 7.61
CA LEU A 15 -0.15 -3.82 6.31
C LEU A 15 0.20 -2.33 6.34
N THR A 16 -0.55 -1.53 7.11
CA THR A 16 -0.29 -0.10 7.30
C THR A 16 1.05 0.11 8.02
N LEU A 17 1.32 -0.65 9.08
CA LEU A 17 2.59 -0.58 9.80
C LEU A 17 3.78 -0.99 8.92
N GLU A 18 3.62 -2.02 8.11
CA GLU A 18 4.66 -2.46 7.16
C GLU A 18 4.93 -1.41 6.08
N SER A 19 3.87 -0.87 5.48
CA SER A 19 3.96 0.21 4.49
C SER A 19 4.63 1.46 5.07
N GLY A 20 4.28 1.84 6.31
CA GLY A 20 4.89 2.97 7.00
C GLY A 20 6.39 2.79 7.27
N LYS A 21 6.86 1.57 7.55
CA LYS A 21 8.29 1.27 7.66
C LYS A 21 9.00 1.49 6.33
N LEU A 22 8.42 1.01 5.23
CA LEU A 22 8.98 1.17 3.88
C LEU A 22 9.11 2.65 3.48
N VAL A 23 8.08 3.45 3.77
CA VAL A 23 8.15 4.91 3.57
C VAL A 23 9.28 5.51 4.40
N LYS A 24 9.34 5.20 5.70
CA LYS A 24 10.35 5.74 6.60
C LYS A 24 11.78 5.40 6.17
N GLU A 25 12.02 4.19 5.67
CA GLU A 25 13.33 3.74 5.18
C GLU A 25 13.78 4.50 3.93
N ARG A 26 12.83 4.85 3.04
CA ARG A 26 13.15 5.45 1.73
C ARG A 26 12.99 6.95 1.66
N ILE A 27 12.33 7.58 2.63
CA ILE A 27 11.99 9.00 2.60
C ILE A 27 13.21 9.93 2.48
N TRP A 28 14.37 9.52 2.99
CA TRP A 28 15.62 10.29 2.89
C TRP A 28 16.58 9.80 1.79
N GLY A 29 16.27 8.68 1.14
CA GLY A 29 17.07 8.14 0.04
C GLY A 29 16.72 8.74 -1.32
N PRO A 30 17.54 8.47 -2.35
CA PRO A 30 17.16 8.70 -3.74
C PRO A 30 15.85 7.99 -4.09
N LYS A 31 15.06 8.60 -4.99
CA LYS A 31 13.75 8.08 -5.43
C LYS A 31 13.63 8.27 -6.93
N LEU A 32 12.97 7.33 -7.60
CA LEU A 32 12.53 7.53 -8.96
C LEU A 32 11.19 8.27 -8.91
N VAL A 33 11.23 9.59 -9.08
CA VAL A 33 10.02 10.41 -9.16
C VAL A 33 9.52 10.43 -10.60
N VAL A 34 8.25 10.11 -10.79
CA VAL A 34 7.57 10.05 -12.09
C VAL A 34 6.32 10.92 -12.03
N GLU A 35 6.03 11.64 -13.10
CA GLU A 35 4.77 12.36 -13.27
C GLU A 35 3.66 11.39 -13.68
N LYS A 36 2.48 11.54 -13.07
CA LYS A 36 1.28 10.76 -13.40
C LYS A 36 0.47 11.45 -14.48
N SER A 37 -0.26 12.52 -14.12
CA SER A 37 -1.14 13.24 -15.06
C SER A 37 -0.63 14.63 -15.44
N CYS A 38 0.21 15.25 -14.60
CA CYS A 38 0.79 16.56 -14.83
C CYS A 38 2.07 16.77 -13.99
N GLU A 39 2.77 17.87 -14.23
CA GLU A 39 4.08 18.21 -13.62
C GLU A 39 4.08 18.29 -12.08
N VAL A 40 2.91 18.42 -11.45
CA VAL A 40 2.75 18.47 -9.99
C VAL A 40 2.12 17.21 -9.40
N ASP A 41 1.68 16.28 -10.24
CA ASP A 41 1.09 15.00 -9.85
C ASP A 41 2.16 13.92 -9.92
N LEU A 42 2.86 13.72 -8.79
CA LEU A 42 4.05 12.88 -8.71
C LEU A 42 3.77 11.53 -8.04
N VAL A 43 4.54 10.53 -8.44
CA VAL A 43 4.54 9.18 -7.84
C VAL A 43 5.96 8.63 -7.81
N THR A 44 6.22 7.72 -6.87
CA THR A 44 7.51 7.04 -6.75
C THR A 44 7.36 5.53 -6.88
N GLU A 45 8.50 4.84 -7.03
CA GLU A 45 8.57 3.39 -6.96
C GLU A 45 8.08 2.85 -5.61
N THR A 46 8.17 3.65 -4.53
CA THR A 46 7.72 3.25 -3.20
C THR A 46 6.19 3.21 -3.12
N ASP A 47 5.51 4.19 -3.72
CA ASP A 47 4.05 4.22 -3.78
C ASP A 47 3.51 2.98 -4.51
N GLN A 48 4.11 2.66 -5.66
CA GLN A 48 3.74 1.48 -6.46
C GLN A 48 3.97 0.16 -5.71
N GLN A 49 5.09 0.04 -5.00
CA GLN A 49 5.37 -1.15 -4.20
C GLN A 49 4.38 -1.32 -3.04
N ILE A 50 4.01 -0.22 -2.37
CA ILE A 50 3.00 -0.25 -1.30
C ILE A 50 1.65 -0.68 -1.87
N GLU A 51 1.23 -0.12 -3.00
CA GLU A 51 -0.02 -0.49 -3.65
C GLU A 51 -0.04 -1.99 -3.99
N GLN A 52 1.04 -2.53 -4.57
CA GLN A 52 1.17 -3.96 -4.84
C GLN A 52 1.09 -4.82 -3.57
N LEU A 53 1.76 -4.42 -2.49
CA LEU A 53 1.71 -5.10 -1.19
C LEU A 53 0.27 -5.14 -0.67
N LEU A 54 -0.43 -4.01 -0.68
CA LEU A 54 -1.80 -3.88 -0.21
C LEU A 54 -2.76 -4.73 -1.05
N ILE A 55 -2.76 -4.55 -2.37
CA ILE A 55 -3.66 -5.26 -3.29
C ILE A 55 -3.43 -6.77 -3.21
N SER A 56 -2.18 -7.24 -3.30
CA SER A 56 -1.89 -8.67 -3.26
C SER A 56 -2.28 -9.32 -1.93
N SER A 57 -2.07 -8.63 -0.81
CA SER A 57 -2.45 -9.12 0.52
C SER A 57 -3.97 -9.15 0.71
N LEU A 58 -4.67 -8.11 0.25
CA LEU A 58 -6.13 -8.02 0.33
C LEU A 58 -6.80 -9.04 -0.58
N GLN A 59 -6.33 -9.21 -1.82
CA GLN A 59 -6.83 -10.24 -2.75
C GLN A 59 -6.62 -11.65 -2.21
N LYS A 60 -5.50 -11.89 -1.51
CA LYS A 60 -5.20 -13.18 -0.88
C LYS A 60 -6.11 -13.46 0.31
N GLN A 61 -6.36 -12.49 1.18
CA GLN A 61 -7.18 -12.69 2.39
C GLN A 61 -8.69 -12.61 2.09
N PHE A 62 -9.09 -11.74 1.17
CA PHE A 62 -10.47 -11.43 0.83
C PHE A 62 -10.68 -11.53 -0.69
N PRO A 63 -10.69 -12.74 -1.29
CA PRO A 63 -10.78 -12.91 -2.74
C PRO A 63 -12.05 -12.33 -3.38
N ASP A 64 -13.12 -12.20 -2.60
CA ASP A 64 -14.41 -11.66 -3.05
C ASP A 64 -14.51 -10.12 -2.93
N HIS A 65 -13.49 -9.46 -2.34
CA HIS A 65 -13.40 -8.01 -2.24
C HIS A 65 -12.93 -7.42 -3.59
N LYS A 66 -13.68 -6.43 -4.11
CA LYS A 66 -13.41 -5.77 -5.41
C LYS A 66 -13.01 -4.32 -5.22
#